data_AF-A0A379Y844-F1
#
_entry.id   AF-A0A379Y844-F1
#
_cell.length_a   1.000
_cell.length_b   1.000
_cell.length_c   1.000
_cell.angle_alpha   90.00
_cell.angle_beta   90.00
_cell.angle_gamma   90.00
#
_symmetry.space_group_name_H-M   'P 1'
#
loop_
_entity.id
_entity.type
_entity.pdbx_description
1 polymer ?
#
loop_
_entity_poly.entity_id
_entity_poly.type
_entity_poly.pdbx_seq_one_letter_code
_entity_poly.pdbx_strand_id
1 'polypeptide(L)'
;MYLYIETLKQRLDAINQLRVDRALAAMKPAFQRVYSLLPTLLHHHHPLMPGYLNGNVPHGICLYTPDETQQEYLNDLEDKWGSPFDKPASGELPITGVYSMGSTSSIGQSCSSDLDIWVCHQSWLDNEERTRLQQKCSLLEKWAASMGGGSQLLPDR
;
A
#
# COMPACT_ATOMS: atom_id res chain seq x y z
N MET A 1 30.60 17.47 -7.67
CA MET A 1 30.13 16.08 -7.50
C MET A 1 28.91 15.98 -6.58
N TYR A 2 28.93 16.56 -5.37
CA TYR A 2 27.79 16.54 -4.43
C TYR A 2 26.52 17.22 -4.97
N LEU A 3 26.67 18.43 -5.55
CA LEU A 3 25.56 19.19 -6.17
C LEU A 3 24.88 18.42 -7.32
N TYR A 4 25.65 17.61 -8.05
CA TYR A 4 25.15 16.79 -9.15
C TYR A 4 24.28 15.62 -8.65
N ILE A 5 24.70 14.96 -7.57
CA ILE A 5 23.94 13.86 -6.96
C ILE A 5 22.60 14.37 -6.41
N GLU A 6 22.60 15.49 -5.69
CA GLU A 6 21.37 16.09 -5.16
C GLU A 6 20.42 16.52 -6.29
N THR A 7 20.96 17.10 -7.38
CA THR A 7 20.14 17.44 -8.56
C THR A 7 19.53 16.20 -9.22
N LEU A 8 20.27 15.09 -9.28
CA LEU A 8 19.75 13.84 -9.82
C LEU A 8 18.66 13.23 -8.94
N LYS A 9 18.82 13.25 -7.61
CA LYS A 9 17.78 12.82 -6.67
C LYS A 9 16.50 13.63 -6.85
N GLN A 10 16.60 14.96 -6.83
CA GLN A 10 15.45 15.84 -7.02
C GLN A 10 14.72 15.58 -8.33
N ARG A 11 15.45 15.34 -9.43
CA ARG A 11 14.85 14.99 -10.72
C ARG A 11 14.16 13.63 -10.69
N LEU A 12 14.77 12.64 -10.05
CA LEU A 12 14.17 11.32 -9.90
C LEU A 12 12.89 11.40 -9.07
N ASP A 13 12.90 12.13 -7.96
CA ASP A 13 11.76 12.35 -7.09
C ASP A 13 10.63 13.08 -7.83
N ALA A 14 10.96 14.12 -8.60
CA ALA A 14 9.98 14.83 -9.42
C ALA A 14 9.35 13.94 -10.50
N ILE A 15 10.13 13.06 -11.13
CA ILE A 15 9.61 12.08 -12.09
C ILE A 15 8.72 11.06 -11.37
N ASN A 16 9.11 10.59 -10.18
CA ASN A 16 8.33 9.65 -9.41
C ASN A 16 6.98 10.26 -8.98
N GLN A 17 7.00 11.50 -8.49
CA GLN A 17 5.79 12.23 -8.13
C GLN A 17 4.86 12.38 -9.34
N LEU A 18 5.41 12.78 -10.50
CA LEU A 18 4.62 12.90 -11.72
C LEU A 18 3.98 11.56 -12.15
N ARG A 19 4.65 10.43 -11.89
CA ARG A 19 4.08 9.11 -12.16
C ARG A 19 2.92 8.79 -11.22
N VAL A 20 3.08 9.08 -9.93
CA VAL A 20 2.02 8.93 -8.93
C VAL A 20 0.81 9.80 -9.30
N ASP A 21 1.02 11.07 -9.62
CA ASP A 21 -0.06 12.01 -9.97
C ASP A 21 -0.84 11.54 -11.21
N ARG A 22 -0.14 11.08 -12.24
CA ARG A 22 -0.75 10.52 -13.45
C ARG A 22 -1.53 9.24 -13.17
N ALA A 23 -0.96 8.35 -12.34
CA ALA A 23 -1.61 7.12 -11.95
C ALA A 23 -2.92 7.41 -11.21
N LEU A 24 -2.88 8.32 -10.23
CA LEU A 24 -4.06 8.73 -9.46
C LEU A 24 -5.11 9.40 -10.36
N ALA A 25 -4.72 10.31 -11.25
CA ALA A 25 -5.65 11.00 -12.15
C ALA A 25 -6.41 10.05 -13.10
N ALA A 26 -5.81 8.93 -13.49
CA ALA A 26 -6.43 7.92 -14.35
C ALA A 26 -7.29 6.90 -13.57
N MET A 27 -7.13 6.79 -12.25
CA MET A 27 -7.86 5.86 -11.39
C MET A 27 -9.22 6.41 -10.95
N LYS A 28 -10.19 5.51 -10.72
CA LYS A 28 -11.43 5.84 -10.03
C LYS A 28 -11.13 6.24 -8.56
N PRO A 29 -11.96 7.10 -7.92
CA PRO A 29 -11.72 7.53 -6.53
C PRO A 29 -11.53 6.39 -5.53
N ALA A 30 -12.25 5.28 -5.70
CA ALA A 30 -12.08 4.10 -4.85
C ALA A 30 -10.69 3.46 -4.97
N PHE A 31 -10.15 3.36 -6.19
CA PHE A 31 -8.82 2.82 -6.45
C PHE A 31 -7.72 3.79 -6.03
N GLN A 32 -7.93 5.11 -6.14
CA GLN A 32 -7.01 6.11 -5.57
C GLN A 32 -6.84 5.89 -4.07
N ARG A 33 -7.95 5.67 -3.35
CA ARG A 33 -7.92 5.40 -1.90
C ARG A 33 -7.23 4.08 -1.57
N VAL A 34 -7.42 3.04 -2.38
CA VAL A 34 -6.69 1.77 -2.22
C VAL A 34 -5.20 2.01 -2.40
N TYR A 35 -4.80 2.66 -3.50
CA TYR A 35 -3.40 2.94 -3.81
C TYR A 35 -2.72 3.76 -2.71
N SER A 36 -3.39 4.79 -2.20
CA SER A 36 -2.84 5.65 -1.16
C SER A 36 -2.73 4.94 0.20
N LEU A 37 -3.68 4.08 0.57
CA LEU A 37 -3.69 3.43 1.89
C LEU A 37 -2.89 2.13 1.95
N LEU A 38 -2.61 1.49 0.82
CA LEU A 38 -1.96 0.17 0.79
C LEU A 38 -0.61 0.14 1.54
N PRO A 39 0.29 1.14 1.41
CA PRO A 39 1.50 1.21 2.24
C PRO A 39 1.19 1.25 3.74
N THR A 40 0.21 2.04 4.17
CA THR A 40 -0.22 2.14 5.57
C THR A 40 -0.73 0.81 6.11
N LEU A 41 -1.51 0.09 5.30
CA LEU A 41 -2.09 -1.22 5.66
C LEU A 41 -1.05 -2.34 5.73
N LEU A 42 0.06 -2.20 5.00
CA LEU A 42 1.22 -3.10 5.09
C LEU A 42 2.14 -2.71 6.27
N HIS A 43 2.22 -1.42 6.60
CA HIS A 43 3.02 -0.94 7.71
C HIS A 43 2.40 -1.28 9.07
N HIS A 44 1.10 -1.11 9.23
CA HIS A 44 0.39 -1.40 10.48
C HIS A 44 -0.36 -2.74 10.42
N HIS A 45 -0.61 -3.33 11.58
CA HIS A 45 -1.39 -4.56 11.69
C HIS A 45 -2.41 -4.44 12.82
N HIS A 46 -3.66 -4.14 12.46
CA HIS A 46 -4.69 -3.79 13.44
C HIS A 46 -6.04 -4.42 13.10
N PRO A 47 -6.86 -4.89 14.07
CA PRO A 47 -8.13 -5.57 13.81
C PRO A 47 -9.15 -4.79 12.99
N LEU A 48 -9.14 -3.46 13.06
CA LEU A 48 -10.02 -2.60 12.27
C LEU A 48 -9.51 -2.34 10.83
N MET A 49 -8.28 -2.75 10.51
CA MET A 49 -7.73 -2.59 9.18
C MET A 49 -8.13 -3.75 8.26
N PRO A 50 -8.42 -3.48 6.97
CA PRO A 50 -8.53 -4.55 5.98
C PRO A 50 -7.22 -5.33 5.90
N GLY A 51 -7.30 -6.62 5.58
CA GLY A 51 -6.13 -7.49 5.55
C GLY A 51 -5.67 -8.01 6.91
N TYR A 52 -6.37 -7.67 8.00
CA TYR A 52 -6.05 -8.21 9.31
C TYR A 52 -6.20 -9.73 9.36
N LEU A 53 -5.26 -10.36 10.06
CA LEU A 53 -5.18 -11.78 10.31
C LEU A 53 -4.80 -11.98 11.78
N ASN A 54 -5.45 -12.95 12.42
CA ASN A 54 -5.15 -13.28 13.82
C ASN A 54 -3.73 -13.86 13.96
N GLY A 55 -3.06 -13.52 15.05
CA GLY A 55 -1.73 -13.98 15.39
C GLY A 55 -0.61 -13.05 14.90
N ASN A 56 0.63 -13.56 14.91
CA ASN A 56 1.79 -12.79 14.52
C ASN A 56 1.92 -12.74 12.99
N VAL A 57 1.77 -11.56 12.41
CA VAL A 57 1.88 -11.34 10.95
C VAL A 57 2.95 -10.29 10.71
N PRO A 58 3.94 -10.57 9.85
CA PRO A 58 4.97 -9.57 9.52
C PRO A 58 4.33 -8.30 8.96
N HIS A 59 4.67 -7.16 9.56
CA HIS A 59 4.20 -5.84 9.16
C HIS A 59 5.27 -4.80 9.48
N GLY A 60 5.20 -3.67 8.81
CA GLY A 60 6.20 -2.60 8.93
C GLY A 60 7.07 -2.54 7.69
N ILE A 61 7.11 -1.35 7.09
CA ILE A 61 7.90 -1.03 5.90
C ILE A 61 9.06 -0.13 6.31
N CYS A 62 10.28 -0.47 5.89
CA CYS A 62 11.47 0.35 6.10
C CYS A 62 11.28 1.77 5.57
N LEU A 63 11.66 2.77 6.38
CA LEU A 63 11.61 4.20 6.04
C LEU A 63 10.22 4.72 5.64
N TYR A 64 9.16 4.03 6.03
CA TYR A 64 7.79 4.51 5.83
C TYR A 64 7.52 5.75 6.66
N THR A 65 6.98 6.77 6.01
CA THR A 65 6.49 8.00 6.63
C THR A 65 5.09 8.25 6.09
N PRO A 66 4.05 8.30 6.95
CA PRO A 66 2.70 8.55 6.47
C PRO A 66 2.57 9.98 5.92
N ASP A 67 1.78 10.15 4.87
CA ASP A 67 1.30 11.47 4.43
C ASP A 67 0.11 11.96 5.30
N GLU A 68 -0.36 13.18 5.05
CA GLU A 68 -1.47 13.78 5.80
C GLU A 68 -2.75 12.95 5.75
N THR A 69 -3.09 12.38 4.57
CA THR A 69 -4.32 11.59 4.39
C THR A 69 -4.21 10.24 5.12
N GLN A 70 -3.03 9.62 5.07
CA GLN A 70 -2.73 8.38 5.79
C GLN A 70 -2.73 8.62 7.31
N GLN A 71 -2.21 9.76 7.77
CA GLN A 71 -2.21 10.12 9.18
C GLN A 71 -3.63 10.36 9.70
N GLU A 72 -4.49 11.05 8.93
CA GLU A 72 -5.91 11.21 9.26
C GLU A 72 -6.62 9.86 9.38
N TYR A 73 -6.35 8.93 8.46
CA TYR A 73 -6.90 7.57 8.52
C TYR A 73 -6.44 6.81 9.78
N LEU A 74 -5.18 6.95 10.18
CA LEU A 74 -4.67 6.36 11.42
C LEU A 74 -5.35 6.98 12.64
N ASN A 75 -5.43 8.30 12.73
CA ASN A 75 -6.06 8.98 13.86
C ASN A 75 -7.54 8.56 14.03
N ASP A 76 -8.31 8.48 12.93
CA ASP A 76 -9.70 8.00 12.95
C ASP A 76 -9.82 6.54 13.45
N LEU A 77 -8.82 5.70 13.15
CA LEU A 77 -8.77 4.34 13.67
C LEU A 77 -8.43 4.28 15.17
N GLU A 78 -7.48 5.11 15.64
CA GLU A 78 -7.15 5.21 17.06
C GLU A 78 -8.36 5.68 17.87
N ASP A 79 -9.08 6.70 17.37
CA ASP A 79 -10.29 7.22 18.00
C ASP A 79 -11.40 6.15 18.09
N LYS A 80 -11.59 5.36 17.03
CA LYS A 80 -12.58 4.27 16.99
C LYS A 80 -12.22 3.11 17.89
N TRP A 81 -10.93 2.80 18.01
CA TRP A 81 -10.45 1.70 18.83
C TRP A 81 -10.31 2.08 20.31
N GLY A 82 -10.10 3.37 20.60
CA GLY A 82 -9.94 3.91 21.95
C GLY A 82 -8.54 3.73 22.53
N SER A 83 -7.54 3.38 21.71
CA SER A 83 -6.13 3.34 22.12
C SER A 83 -5.20 3.70 20.96
N PRO A 84 -4.02 4.28 21.24
CA PRO A 84 -3.05 4.57 20.20
C PRO A 84 -2.49 3.28 19.58
N PHE A 85 -1.96 3.39 18.36
CA PHE A 85 -1.21 2.30 17.74
C PHE A 85 0.04 1.97 18.53
N ASP A 86 0.42 0.69 18.49
CA ASP A 86 1.70 0.24 19.01
C ASP A 86 2.84 0.96 18.28
N LYS A 87 3.86 1.34 19.05
CA LYS A 87 5.06 1.94 18.48
C LYS A 87 5.72 0.94 17.52
N PRO A 88 6.20 1.39 16.35
CA PRO A 88 6.90 0.50 15.42
C PRO A 88 8.06 -0.18 16.14
N ALA A 89 8.26 -1.46 15.82
CA ALA A 89 9.30 -2.26 16.44
C ALA A 89 10.66 -1.59 16.28
N SER A 90 11.42 -1.50 17.37
CA SER A 90 12.80 -1.00 17.33
C SER A 90 13.69 -2.04 16.67
N GLY A 91 13.97 -1.88 15.37
CA GLY A 91 14.83 -2.79 14.63
C GLY A 91 14.61 -2.74 13.12
N GLU A 92 15.14 -3.74 12.42
CA GLU A 92 14.83 -3.94 11.01
C GLU A 92 13.38 -4.37 10.84
N LEU A 93 12.66 -3.68 9.97
CA LEU A 93 11.29 -4.01 9.64
C LEU A 93 11.24 -5.12 8.56
N PRO A 94 10.21 -5.98 8.58
CA PRO A 94 10.13 -7.15 7.71
C PRO A 94 9.93 -6.82 6.23
N ILE A 95 9.35 -5.66 5.90
CA ILE A 95 9.12 -5.22 4.52
C ILE A 95 10.19 -4.20 4.14
N THR A 96 11.01 -4.53 3.15
CA THR A 96 12.11 -3.67 2.66
C THR A 96 11.64 -2.58 1.73
N GLY A 97 10.54 -2.80 1.02
CA GLY A 97 9.97 -1.81 0.12
C GLY A 97 8.68 -2.29 -0.52
N VAL A 98 7.88 -1.32 -0.97
CA VAL A 98 6.65 -1.55 -1.74
C VAL A 98 6.75 -0.76 -3.02
N TYR A 99 6.53 -1.43 -4.15
CA TYR A 99 6.70 -0.84 -5.48
C TYR A 99 5.44 -1.04 -6.29
N SER A 100 4.98 0.01 -6.96
CA SER A 100 3.97 -0.12 -8.02
C SER A 100 4.66 -0.16 -9.37
N MET A 101 4.35 -1.18 -10.17
CA MET A 101 4.89 -1.36 -11.53
C MET A 101 3.74 -1.50 -12.54
N GLY A 102 4.08 -1.80 -13.80
CA GLY A 102 3.10 -2.15 -14.82
C GLY A 102 2.37 -0.97 -15.45
N SER A 103 1.10 -1.19 -15.81
CA SER A 103 0.29 -0.20 -16.55
C SER A 103 -0.05 1.06 -15.73
N THR A 104 0.13 0.99 -14.41
CA THR A 104 0.05 2.09 -13.45
C THR A 104 0.98 3.24 -13.89
N SER A 105 0.43 4.39 -14.29
CA SER A 105 1.14 5.56 -14.88
C SER A 105 1.53 5.44 -16.36
N SER A 106 1.14 4.39 -17.09
CA SER A 106 1.38 4.30 -18.54
C SER A 106 0.30 5.04 -19.35
N ILE A 107 0.61 5.41 -20.60
CA ILE A 107 -0.35 6.07 -21.52
C ILE A 107 -1.58 5.18 -21.79
N GLY A 108 -1.48 3.87 -21.57
CA GLY A 108 -2.57 2.90 -21.75
C GLY A 108 -3.37 2.58 -20.48
N GLN A 109 -3.15 3.29 -19.37
CA GLN A 109 -3.89 3.06 -18.13
C GLN A 109 -5.37 3.40 -18.34
N SER A 110 -6.24 2.44 -18.06
CA SER A 110 -7.70 2.60 -18.13
C SER A 110 -8.32 2.45 -16.75
N CYS A 111 -9.59 2.83 -16.62
CA CYS A 111 -10.39 2.67 -15.40
C CYS A 111 -10.63 1.21 -14.98
N SER A 112 -10.14 0.24 -15.77
CA SER A 112 -10.21 -1.21 -15.52
C SER A 112 -8.84 -1.87 -15.44
N SER A 113 -7.75 -1.08 -15.41
CA SER A 113 -6.39 -1.62 -15.31
C SER A 113 -6.13 -2.19 -13.91
N ASP A 114 -5.51 -3.37 -13.87
CA ASP A 114 -5.05 -3.99 -12.64
C ASP A 114 -3.92 -3.16 -12.00
N LEU A 115 -3.86 -3.19 -10.67
CA LEU A 115 -2.82 -2.52 -9.90
C LEU A 115 -1.70 -3.52 -9.57
N ASP A 116 -0.57 -3.44 -10.27
CA ASP A 116 0.59 -4.30 -10.01
C ASP A 116 1.44 -3.77 -8.84
N ILE A 117 1.25 -4.32 -7.64
CA ILE A 117 2.05 -4.00 -6.45
C ILE A 117 2.99 -5.14 -6.10
N TRP A 118 4.27 -4.81 -5.90
CA TRP A 118 5.30 -5.72 -5.44
C TRP A 118 5.67 -5.37 -4.01
N VAL A 119 5.58 -6.36 -3.11
CA VAL A 119 5.97 -6.23 -1.70
C VAL A 119 7.27 -6.99 -1.51
N CYS A 120 8.36 -6.26 -1.31
CA CYS A 120 9.67 -6.84 -1.04
C CYS A 120 9.84 -7.02 0.48
N HIS A 121 10.24 -8.22 0.90
CA HIS A 121 10.45 -8.54 2.31
C HIS A 121 11.91 -8.92 2.59
N GLN A 122 12.27 -8.95 3.86
CA GLN A 122 13.60 -9.35 4.30
C GLN A 122 13.84 -10.86 4.05
N SER A 123 15.11 -11.23 3.83
CA SER A 123 15.49 -12.63 3.59
C SER A 123 15.39 -13.50 4.84
N TRP A 124 15.44 -12.88 6.03
CA TRP A 124 15.37 -13.58 7.32
C TRP A 124 13.97 -14.05 7.70
N LEU A 125 12.90 -13.62 6.99
CA LEU A 125 11.56 -14.14 7.23
C LEU A 125 11.53 -15.64 6.96
N ASP A 126 10.95 -16.41 7.87
CA ASP A 126 10.76 -17.84 7.68
C ASP A 126 9.60 -18.16 6.72
N ASN A 127 9.36 -19.45 6.45
CA ASN A 127 8.31 -19.87 5.51
C ASN A 127 6.89 -19.60 6.03
N GLU A 128 6.67 -19.65 7.35
CA GLU A 128 5.36 -19.35 7.94
C GLU A 128 5.07 -17.86 7.84
N GLU A 129 6.03 -17.02 8.22
CA GLU A 129 5.96 -15.57 8.12
C GLU A 129 5.71 -15.10 6.69
N ARG A 130 6.42 -15.67 5.70
CA ARG A 130 6.17 -15.41 4.27
C ARG A 130 4.75 -15.80 3.86
N THR A 131 4.27 -16.95 4.32
CA THR A 131 2.91 -17.41 4.02
C THR A 131 1.87 -16.48 4.62
N ARG A 132 2.07 -16.02 5.86
CA ARG A 132 1.19 -15.05 6.52
C ARG A 132 1.18 -13.70 5.84
N LEU A 133 2.36 -13.21 5.42
CA LEU A 133 2.46 -11.98 4.63
C LEU A 133 1.72 -12.11 3.30
N GLN A 134 1.88 -13.24 2.60
CA GLN A 134 1.14 -13.52 1.37
C GLN A 134 -0.39 -13.57 1.60
N GLN A 135 -0.84 -14.19 2.69
CA GLN A 135 -2.25 -14.21 3.05
C GLN A 135 -2.80 -12.81 3.33
N LYS A 136 -2.02 -11.96 4.03
CA LYS A 136 -2.37 -10.55 4.24
C LYS A 136 -2.51 -9.82 2.90
N CYS A 137 -1.57 -9.99 1.98
CA CYS A 137 -1.65 -9.42 0.63
C CYS A 137 -2.92 -9.88 -0.11
N SER A 138 -3.26 -11.17 -0.08
CA SER A 138 -4.48 -11.69 -0.73
C SER A 138 -5.78 -11.14 -0.11
N LEU A 139 -5.79 -10.81 1.18
CA LEU A 139 -6.94 -10.15 1.79
C LEU A 139 -7.04 -8.67 1.41
N LEU A 140 -5.90 -7.98 1.31
CA LEU A 140 -5.85 -6.60 0.81
C LEU A 140 -6.30 -6.52 -0.65
N GLU A 141 -5.95 -7.50 -1.47
CA GLU A 141 -6.43 -7.63 -2.86
C GLU A 141 -7.97 -7.77 -2.92
N LYS A 142 -8.55 -8.63 -2.09
CA LYS A 142 -10.02 -8.78 -2.00
C LYS A 142 -10.71 -7.51 -1.52
N TRP A 143 -10.11 -6.82 -0.54
CA TRP A 143 -10.60 -5.53 -0.07
C TRP A 143 -10.52 -4.46 -1.17
N ALA A 144 -9.42 -4.40 -1.91
CA ALA A 144 -9.27 -3.49 -3.04
C ALA A 144 -10.37 -3.73 -4.10
N ALA A 145 -10.63 -5.00 -4.42
CA ALA A 145 -11.69 -5.39 -5.35
C ALA A 145 -13.09 -4.98 -4.86
N SER A 146 -13.37 -5.04 -3.55
CA SER A 146 -14.66 -4.63 -3.00
C SER A 146 -14.88 -3.12 -3.02
N MET A 147 -13.80 -2.33 -2.90
CA MET A 147 -13.85 -0.86 -3.00
C MET A 147 -14.19 -0.39 -4.43
N GLY A 148 -13.77 -1.13 -5.46
CA GLY A 148 -13.97 -0.80 -6.87
C GLY A 148 -15.35 -1.15 -7.47
N GLY A 149 -16.31 -1.59 -6.65
CA GLY A 149 -17.56 -2.23 -7.07
C GLY A 149 -18.42 -1.43 -8.06
N GLY A 150 -18.61 -2.00 -9.25
CA GLY A 150 -19.60 -1.54 -10.23
C GLY A 150 -19.50 -2.24 -11.60
N SER A 151 -19.47 -3.58 -11.64
CA SER A 151 -19.90 -4.32 -12.83
C SER A 151 -21.20 -5.05 -12.50
N GLN A 152 -22.22 -4.64 -13.25
CA GLN A 152 -23.58 -5.13 -13.29
C GLN A 152 -23.60 -6.66 -13.37
N LEU A 153 -24.06 -7.33 -12.31
CA LEU A 153 -24.56 -8.69 -12.41
C LEU A 153 -25.87 -8.62 -13.19
N LEU A 154 -25.79 -8.73 -14.52
CA LEU A 154 -26.93 -9.18 -15.31
C LEU A 154 -26.94 -10.71 -15.20
N PRO A 155 -28.01 -11.34 -14.67
CA PRO A 155 -28.16 -12.78 -14.77
C PRO A 155 -28.37 -13.14 -16.25
N ASP A 156 -27.56 -14.05 -16.76
CA ASP A 156 -27.79 -14.67 -18.07
C ASP A 156 -29.18 -15.32 -18.10
N ARG A 157 -29.92 -15.03 -19.19
CA ARG A 157 -31.14 -15.74 -19.59
C ARG A 157 -30.78 -16.97 -20.39
#